data_AF-A0A519TFK4-F1
#
_entry.id   AF-A0A519TFK4-F1
#
_cell.length_a   1.000
_cell.length_b   1.000
_cell.length_c   1.000
_cell.angle_alpha   90.00
_cell.angle_beta   90.00
_cell.angle_gamma   90.00
#
_symmetry.space_group_name_H-M   'P 1'
#
loop_
_entity.id
_entity.type
_entity.pdbx_description
1 polymer ?
#
loop_
_entity_poly.entity_id
_entity_poly.type
_entity_poly.pdbx_seq_one_letter_code
_entity_poly.pdbx_strand_id
1 'polypeptide(L)'
;EQLASQLNTNLEASVKARTQELYKSQQQLSRILETMAEGVMIVDVNHKMTYANKMAQDFLSIKENEYSLGGYHNLKWQTYKLDGEALAAEEHPIYLAMQTGKAVYDFEIALQAEGKQVVYLSVNAVPIYDEANKLTGGIGTFVDVTHRRKAIQQKDDFISVASHELKTPITSLKAALQLLDRIKDNPGTHLPKLIEQANRSMTKVSNLIEELLNASKITSGQMHLKAQLFKLTDLIKESLLGANEAFKSKLRIEGDLELTVNGDPNRIEQVIVNFINNSIKYAPDATVVEILLEKKDNVAKVTVTDDGPGIHPDKLPHLFERYYRVDDGGAQYSGLGLGLYISAEIIKKHNGEIGAISEFGKGSSFWFTLPMG
;
A
#
# COMPACT_ATOMS: atom_id res chain seq x y z
N GLU A 1 73.17 19.62 -21.61
CA GLU A 1 71.99 20.07 -22.37
C GLU A 1 71.05 18.93 -22.77
N GLN A 2 71.53 17.89 -23.47
CA GLN A 2 70.69 16.73 -23.85
C GLN A 2 70.01 16.03 -22.66
N LEU A 3 70.73 15.80 -21.54
CA LEU A 3 70.15 15.17 -20.34
C LEU A 3 69.03 16.04 -19.72
N ALA A 4 69.19 17.37 -19.72
CA ALA A 4 68.20 18.29 -19.19
C ALA A 4 66.95 18.38 -20.09
N SER A 5 67.14 18.36 -21.41
CA SER A 5 66.03 18.29 -22.37
C SER A 5 65.25 16.98 -22.24
N GLN A 6 65.95 15.84 -22.12
CA GLN A 6 65.32 14.54 -21.96
C GLN A 6 64.58 14.40 -20.62
N LEU A 7 65.14 14.95 -19.53
CA LEU A 7 64.49 15.01 -18.23
C LEU A 7 63.22 15.88 -18.28
N ASN A 8 63.27 17.02 -18.96
CA ASN A 8 62.12 17.92 -19.09
C ASN A 8 60.99 17.29 -19.93
N THR A 9 61.32 16.64 -21.05
CA THR A 9 60.34 15.92 -21.88
C THR A 9 59.69 14.76 -21.11
N ASN A 10 60.47 14.01 -20.31
CA ASN A 10 59.94 12.94 -19.47
C ASN A 10 59.04 13.48 -18.34
N LEU A 11 59.41 14.61 -17.73
CA LEU A 11 58.62 15.27 -16.71
C LEU A 11 57.29 15.78 -17.27
N GLU A 12 57.32 16.45 -18.43
CA GLU A 12 56.11 16.94 -19.13
C GLU A 12 55.17 15.79 -19.52
N ALA A 13 55.72 14.69 -20.04
CA ALA A 13 54.96 13.49 -20.36
C ALA A 13 54.32 12.87 -19.10
N SER A 14 55.07 12.79 -17.99
CA SER A 14 54.59 12.25 -16.71
C SER A 14 53.50 13.13 -16.09
N VAL A 15 53.67 14.44 -16.08
CA VAL A 15 52.65 15.39 -15.59
C VAL A 15 51.39 15.27 -16.42
N LYS A 16 51.51 15.28 -17.76
CA LYS A 16 50.36 15.13 -18.67
C LYS A 16 49.62 13.81 -18.46
N ALA A 17 50.34 12.71 -18.30
CA ALA A 17 49.73 11.40 -18.03
C ALA A 17 48.98 11.41 -16.69
N ARG A 18 49.58 11.95 -15.63
CA ARG A 18 48.95 12.02 -14.31
C ARG A 18 47.74 12.95 -14.27
N THR A 19 47.80 14.08 -14.95
CA THR A 19 46.66 15.00 -15.11
C THR A 19 45.51 14.34 -15.86
N GLN A 20 45.80 13.58 -16.93
CA GLN A 20 44.77 12.84 -17.67
C GLN A 20 44.13 11.73 -16.82
N GLU A 21 44.93 11.03 -16.01
CA GLU A 21 44.42 9.99 -15.10
C GLU A 21 43.52 10.60 -14.01
N LEU A 22 43.94 11.71 -13.39
CA LEU A 22 43.14 12.45 -12.42
C LEU A 22 41.82 12.93 -13.04
N TYR A 23 41.88 13.49 -14.26
CA TYR A 23 40.69 13.96 -14.97
C TYR A 23 39.72 12.81 -15.27
N LYS A 24 40.22 11.66 -15.73
CA LYS A 24 39.40 10.45 -15.95
C LYS A 24 38.76 9.96 -14.66
N SER A 25 39.52 9.90 -13.57
CA SER A 25 39.02 9.49 -12.25
C SER A 25 37.93 10.43 -11.75
N GLN A 26 38.14 11.75 -11.85
CA GLN A 26 37.15 12.76 -11.47
C GLN A 26 35.86 12.65 -12.31
N GLN A 27 35.99 12.45 -13.62
CA GLN A 27 34.83 12.23 -14.50
C GLN A 27 34.07 10.95 -14.14
N GLN A 28 34.79 9.87 -13.80
CA GLN A 28 34.16 8.62 -13.39
C GLN A 28 33.37 8.78 -12.10
N LEU A 29 33.97 9.40 -11.06
CA LEU A 29 33.28 9.68 -9.80
C LEU A 29 32.06 10.58 -9.98
N SER A 30 32.18 11.63 -10.79
CA SER A 30 31.06 12.52 -11.13
C SER A 30 29.93 11.74 -11.79
N ARG A 31 30.21 10.90 -12.80
CA ARG A 31 29.17 10.09 -13.46
C ARG A 31 28.46 9.12 -12.51
N ILE A 32 29.18 8.54 -11.56
CA ILE A 32 28.58 7.68 -10.53
C ILE A 32 27.58 8.51 -9.72
N LEU A 33 28.00 9.65 -9.17
CA LEU A 33 27.13 10.50 -8.36
C LEU A 33 25.90 11.00 -9.14
N GLU A 34 26.05 11.35 -10.43
CA GLU A 34 24.95 11.84 -11.27
C GLU A 34 23.93 10.76 -11.69
N THR A 35 24.29 9.48 -11.59
CA THR A 35 23.40 8.36 -11.94
C THR A 35 22.84 7.61 -10.72
N MET A 36 23.30 7.97 -9.52
CA MET A 36 22.79 7.39 -8.27
C MET A 36 21.32 7.72 -8.06
N ALA A 37 20.56 6.72 -7.62
CA ALA A 37 19.16 6.88 -7.24
C ALA A 37 18.98 7.55 -5.86
N GLU A 38 20.06 7.68 -5.09
CA GLU A 38 20.06 8.44 -3.83
C GLU A 38 20.38 9.91 -4.10
N GLY A 39 19.69 10.79 -3.39
CA GLY A 39 20.06 12.21 -3.35
C GLY A 39 21.34 12.38 -2.53
N VAL A 40 22.33 13.06 -3.07
CA VAL A 40 23.59 13.37 -2.38
C VAL A 40 23.76 14.87 -2.33
N MET A 41 24.06 15.40 -1.14
CA MET A 41 24.34 16.81 -0.91
C MET A 41 25.60 16.95 -0.06
N ILE A 42 26.40 17.98 -0.33
CA ILE A 42 27.56 18.36 0.48
C ILE A 42 27.37 19.80 0.93
N VAL A 43 27.68 20.06 2.19
CA VAL A 43 27.68 21.40 2.78
C VAL A 43 29.05 21.75 3.35
N ASP A 44 29.38 23.04 3.37
CA ASP A 44 30.56 23.56 4.07
C ASP A 44 30.30 23.74 5.59
N VAL A 45 31.32 24.19 6.32
CA VAL A 45 31.24 24.48 7.76
C VAL A 45 30.20 25.55 8.15
N ASN A 46 29.75 26.36 7.19
CA ASN A 46 28.71 27.37 7.40
C ASN A 46 27.33 26.87 6.99
N HIS A 47 27.17 25.55 6.79
CA HIS A 47 25.94 24.89 6.36
C HIS A 47 25.46 25.31 4.96
N LYS A 48 26.37 25.88 4.13
CA LYS A 48 26.06 26.25 2.76
C LYS A 48 26.29 25.06 1.84
N MET A 49 25.32 24.77 0.98
CA MET A 49 25.42 23.67 0.02
C MET A 49 26.51 23.99 -1.02
N THR A 50 27.44 23.06 -1.19
CA THR A 50 28.55 23.15 -2.15
C THR A 50 28.36 22.20 -3.33
N TYR A 51 27.55 21.16 -3.16
CA TYR A 51 27.27 20.17 -4.20
C TYR A 51 25.91 19.51 -3.96
N ALA A 52 25.19 19.22 -5.04
CA ALA A 52 24.05 18.32 -5.06
C ALA A 52 24.03 17.53 -6.38
N ASN A 53 23.85 16.21 -6.33
CA ASN A 53 23.77 15.41 -7.55
C ASN A 53 22.42 15.60 -8.28
N LYS A 54 22.30 15.10 -9.51
CA LYS A 54 21.07 15.18 -10.31
C LYS A 54 19.81 14.72 -9.57
N MET A 55 19.88 13.60 -8.84
CA MET A 55 18.74 13.10 -8.06
C MET A 55 18.28 14.12 -7.00
N ALA A 56 19.21 14.68 -6.23
CA ALA A 56 18.88 15.69 -5.23
C ALA A 56 18.32 16.97 -5.86
N GLN A 57 18.89 17.39 -7.00
CA GLN A 57 18.41 18.54 -7.76
C GLN A 57 16.97 18.36 -8.23
N ASP A 58 16.67 17.22 -8.85
CA ASP A 58 15.35 16.91 -9.39
C ASP A 58 14.30 16.75 -8.28
N PHE A 59 14.65 16.00 -7.23
CA PHE A 59 13.74 15.73 -6.11
C PHE A 59 13.38 17.00 -5.34
N LEU A 60 14.37 17.81 -4.97
CA LEU A 60 14.17 19.04 -4.20
C LEU A 60 13.77 20.23 -5.08
N SER A 61 13.82 20.07 -6.42
CA SER A 61 13.57 21.12 -7.41
C SER A 61 14.50 22.32 -7.24
N ILE A 62 15.79 22.06 -7.01
CA ILE A 62 16.84 23.06 -6.76
C ILE A 62 17.78 23.16 -7.96
N LYS A 63 18.21 24.38 -8.31
CA LYS A 63 19.20 24.61 -9.36
C LYS A 63 20.58 24.95 -8.78
N GLU A 64 21.63 24.72 -9.56
CA GLU A 64 23.03 24.96 -9.17
C GLU A 64 23.30 26.43 -8.77
N ASN A 65 22.61 27.38 -9.42
CA ASN A 65 22.70 28.80 -9.09
C ASN A 65 21.97 29.19 -7.79
N GLU A 66 21.16 28.31 -7.21
CA GLU A 66 20.41 28.53 -5.96
C GLU A 66 21.13 27.97 -4.73
N TYR A 67 22.26 27.28 -4.91
CA TYR A 67 23.07 26.71 -3.81
C TYR A 67 23.53 27.75 -2.78
N SER A 68 23.51 29.03 -3.16
CA SER A 68 24.00 30.14 -2.37
C SER A 68 22.93 30.96 -1.65
N LEU A 69 21.64 30.65 -1.81
CA LEU A 69 20.52 31.48 -1.32
C LEU A 69 19.90 31.02 0.02
N GLY A 70 20.56 30.09 0.71
CA GLY A 70 20.20 29.66 2.05
C GLY A 70 20.40 28.15 2.14
N GLY A 71 21.00 27.68 3.22
CA GLY A 71 21.26 26.26 3.44
C GLY A 71 20.00 25.39 3.31
N TYR A 72 20.14 24.09 3.55
CA TYR A 72 19.05 23.09 3.45
C TYR A 72 17.74 23.47 4.19
N HIS A 73 17.78 24.43 5.12
CA HIS A 73 16.63 25.02 5.83
C HIS A 73 15.78 26.02 5.03
N ASN A 74 16.32 26.61 3.96
CA ASN A 74 15.67 27.69 3.20
C ASN A 74 14.99 27.19 1.91
N LEU A 75 14.92 25.88 1.75
CA LEU A 75 14.20 25.24 0.66
C LEU A 75 12.70 25.48 0.86
N LYS A 76 11.90 25.46 -0.22
CA LYS A 76 10.41 25.60 -0.18
C LYS A 76 9.70 24.44 0.53
N TRP A 77 10.41 23.72 1.39
CA TRP A 77 10.02 22.46 2.00
C TRP A 77 10.17 22.59 3.49
N GLN A 78 9.13 22.22 4.23
CA GLN A 78 9.17 22.12 5.68
C GLN A 78 9.54 20.69 6.06
N THR A 79 10.50 20.56 6.97
CA THR A 79 10.92 19.28 7.54
C THR A 79 10.19 19.03 8.86
N TYR A 80 9.68 17.84 9.02
CA TYR A 80 9.01 17.39 10.23
C TYR A 80 9.63 16.10 10.76
N LYS A 81 9.51 15.93 12.06
CA LYS A 81 9.66 14.64 12.72
C LYS A 81 8.53 13.70 12.29
N LEU A 82 8.70 12.42 12.58
CA LEU A 82 7.72 11.40 12.19
C LEU A 82 6.38 11.51 12.92
N ASP A 83 6.34 12.21 14.05
CA ASP A 83 5.15 12.55 14.84
C ASP A 83 4.41 13.81 14.33
N GLY A 84 4.98 14.50 13.33
CA GLY A 84 4.41 15.71 12.74
C GLY A 84 4.88 17.02 13.35
N GLU A 85 5.73 17.00 14.39
CA GLU A 85 6.36 18.22 14.90
C GLU A 85 7.39 18.77 13.90
N ALA A 86 7.54 20.09 13.83
CA ALA A 86 8.58 20.70 13.01
C ALA A 86 9.97 20.22 13.47
N LEU A 87 10.79 19.76 12.53
CA LEU A 87 12.17 19.37 12.82
C LEU A 87 13.00 20.63 12.96
N ALA A 88 13.60 20.83 14.14
CA ALA A 88 14.45 21.99 14.38
C ALA A 88 15.75 21.90 13.56
N ALA A 89 16.37 23.05 13.31
CA ALA A 89 17.57 23.11 12.48
C ALA A 89 18.74 22.31 13.06
N GLU A 90 18.81 22.29 14.39
CA GLU A 90 19.82 21.64 15.20
C GLU A 90 19.61 20.12 15.31
N GLU A 91 18.39 19.64 15.02
CA GLU A 91 18.03 18.22 15.02
C GLU A 91 18.24 17.58 13.64
N HIS A 92 18.53 18.38 12.61
CA HIS A 92 18.75 17.86 11.26
C HIS A 92 20.00 16.96 11.23
N PRO A 93 19.97 15.78 10.58
CA PRO A 93 21.07 14.80 10.61
C PRO A 93 22.44 15.37 10.25
N ILE A 94 22.51 16.22 9.22
CA ILE A 94 23.76 16.86 8.81
C ILE A 94 24.32 17.83 9.86
N TYR A 95 23.45 18.54 10.58
CA TYR A 95 23.86 19.43 11.67
C TYR A 95 24.41 18.61 12.84
N LEU A 96 23.68 17.58 13.26
CA LEU A 96 24.10 16.66 14.32
C LEU A 96 25.45 16.01 13.98
N ALA A 97 25.64 15.57 12.74
CA ALA A 97 26.87 14.93 12.31
C ALA A 97 28.07 15.87 12.37
N MET A 98 27.91 17.11 11.91
CA MET A 98 28.96 18.14 11.95
C MET A 98 29.27 18.61 13.38
N GLN A 99 28.24 18.78 14.22
CA GLN A 99 28.41 19.27 15.59
C GLN A 99 29.03 18.21 16.52
N THR A 100 28.58 16.95 16.40
CA THR A 100 29.05 15.86 17.27
C THR A 100 30.32 15.19 16.75
N GLY A 101 30.66 15.40 15.47
CA GLY A 101 31.75 14.70 14.78
C GLY A 101 31.49 13.21 14.56
N LYS A 102 30.25 12.75 14.71
CA LYS A 102 29.84 11.35 14.52
C LYS A 102 28.89 11.23 13.35
N ALA A 103 28.98 10.12 12.62
CA ALA A 103 28.01 9.82 11.57
C ALA A 103 26.61 9.56 12.17
N VAL A 104 25.58 9.99 11.46
CA VAL A 104 24.17 9.72 11.73
C VAL A 104 23.65 8.89 10.57
N TYR A 105 23.03 7.75 10.86
CA TYR A 105 22.50 6.83 9.85
C TYR A 105 21.03 6.52 10.09
N ASP A 106 20.31 6.19 9.01
CA ASP A 106 18.92 5.74 8.99
C ASP A 106 17.97 6.69 9.73
N PHE A 107 18.24 8.00 9.68
CA PHE A 107 17.40 8.99 10.34
C PHE A 107 16.24 9.37 9.43
N GLU A 108 15.03 8.95 9.77
CA GLU A 108 13.84 9.25 8.98
C GLU A 108 13.27 10.65 9.30
N ILE A 109 12.99 11.42 8.25
CA ILE A 109 12.31 12.72 8.32
C ILE A 109 11.12 12.75 7.36
N ALA A 110 10.14 13.60 7.66
CA ALA A 110 9.06 13.93 6.75
C ALA A 110 9.34 15.27 6.07
N LEU A 111 9.12 15.33 4.76
CA LEU A 111 9.29 16.52 3.93
C LEU A 111 7.96 16.89 3.29
N GLN A 112 7.55 18.15 3.42
CA GLN A 112 6.33 18.67 2.81
C GLN A 112 6.61 19.95 2.02
N ALA A 113 6.28 19.93 0.73
CA ALA A 113 6.20 21.15 -0.07
C ALA A 113 4.78 21.73 0.00
N GLU A 114 4.68 23.05 -0.17
CA GLU A 114 3.41 23.75 -0.28
C GLU A 114 2.54 23.14 -1.39
N GLY A 115 1.36 22.63 -1.00
CA GLY A 115 0.40 22.00 -1.92
C GLY A 115 0.74 20.58 -2.39
N LYS A 116 1.79 19.93 -1.88
CA LYS A 116 2.15 18.54 -2.24
C LYS A 116 1.94 17.56 -1.07
N GLN A 117 1.87 16.27 -1.41
CA GLN A 117 1.84 15.20 -0.41
C GLN A 117 3.14 15.16 0.40
N VAL A 118 3.03 14.71 1.65
CA VAL A 118 4.19 14.44 2.51
C VAL A 118 4.99 13.27 1.94
N VAL A 119 6.31 13.45 1.90
CA VAL A 119 7.28 12.44 1.45
C VAL A 119 8.19 12.11 2.62
N TYR A 120 8.50 10.84 2.84
CA TYR A 120 9.39 10.38 3.91
C TYR A 120 10.76 10.05 3.35
N LEU A 121 11.80 10.58 3.97
CA LEU A 121 13.18 10.38 3.58
C LEU A 121 13.94 9.65 4.69
N SER A 122 14.71 8.62 4.33
CA SER A 122 15.78 8.11 5.20
C SER A 122 17.05 8.88 4.87
N VAL A 123 17.62 9.56 5.88
CA VAL A 123 18.77 10.46 5.72
C VAL A 123 19.98 9.91 6.46
N ASN A 124 21.10 9.87 5.77
CA ASN A 124 22.41 9.59 6.33
C ASN A 124 23.25 10.85 6.29
N ALA A 125 24.08 11.08 7.30
CA ALA A 125 25.00 12.21 7.34
C ALA A 125 26.33 11.85 7.98
N VAL A 126 27.42 12.32 7.37
CA VAL A 126 28.78 12.09 7.84
C VAL A 126 29.57 13.40 7.80
N PRO A 127 30.34 13.76 8.85
CA PRO A 127 31.23 14.91 8.81
C PRO A 127 32.41 14.67 7.86
N ILE A 128 32.88 15.73 7.21
CA ILE A 128 34.05 15.71 6.31
C ILE A 128 35.20 16.43 7.01
N TYR A 129 36.36 15.78 7.05
CA TYR A 129 37.60 16.32 7.63
C TYR A 129 38.68 16.45 6.55
N ASP A 130 39.56 17.44 6.70
CA ASP A 130 40.79 17.53 5.90
C ASP A 130 41.91 16.62 6.45
N GLU A 131 43.06 16.62 5.78
CA GLU A 131 44.25 15.85 6.18
C GLU A 131 44.80 16.24 7.57
N ALA A 132 44.48 17.44 8.06
CA ALA A 132 44.85 17.92 9.39
C ALA A 132 43.78 17.61 10.45
N ASN A 133 42.78 16.79 10.10
CA ASN A 133 41.65 16.41 10.95
C ASN A 133 40.77 17.60 11.39
N LYS A 134 40.74 18.66 10.59
CA LYS A 134 39.86 19.81 10.81
C LYS A 134 38.57 19.63 10.01
N LEU A 135 37.43 19.89 10.65
CA LEU A 135 36.11 19.81 10.01
C LEU A 135 36.04 20.81 8.85
N THR A 136 35.68 20.32 7.66
CA THR A 136 35.53 21.12 6.43
C THR A 136 34.09 21.17 5.93
N GLY A 137 33.23 20.27 6.40
CA GLY A 137 31.84 20.23 5.98
C GLY A 137 31.12 18.95 6.41
N GLY A 138 30.03 18.64 5.73
CA GLY A 138 29.27 17.41 5.91
C GLY A 138 28.72 16.90 4.59
N ILE A 139 28.65 15.58 4.44
CA ILE A 139 27.92 14.92 3.36
C ILE A 139 26.60 14.39 3.92
N GLY A 140 25.50 14.68 3.24
CA GLY A 140 24.18 14.12 3.50
C GLY A 140 23.71 13.31 2.30
N THR A 141 23.18 12.12 2.54
CA THR A 141 22.45 11.36 1.52
C THR A 141 21.02 11.11 1.95
N PHE A 142 20.11 10.97 1.00
CA PHE A 142 18.73 10.65 1.29
C PHE A 142 18.11 9.72 0.26
N VAL A 143 17.18 8.89 0.73
CA VAL A 143 16.37 7.99 -0.09
C VAL A 143 14.90 8.18 0.25
N ASP A 144 14.05 8.26 -0.78
CA ASP A 144 12.60 8.26 -0.61
C ASP A 144 12.13 6.88 -0.11
N VAL A 145 11.64 6.84 1.11
CA VAL A 145 11.11 5.64 1.77
C VAL A 145 9.58 5.67 1.90
N THR A 146 8.90 6.60 1.23
CA THR A 146 7.45 6.83 1.37
C THR A 146 6.62 5.60 1.10
N HIS A 147 6.87 4.91 -0.03
CA HIS A 147 6.13 3.69 -0.38
C HIS A 147 6.35 2.57 0.64
N ARG A 148 7.61 2.38 1.06
CA ARG A 148 7.96 1.38 2.08
C ARG A 148 7.28 1.70 3.41
N ARG A 149 7.29 2.97 3.83
CA ARG A 149 6.71 3.42 5.09
C ARG A 149 5.18 3.29 5.09
N LYS A 150 4.52 3.72 4.00
CA LYS A 150 3.07 3.51 3.80
C LYS A 150 2.70 2.03 3.86
N ALA A 151 3.48 1.14 3.24
CA ALA A 151 3.24 -0.30 3.29
C ALA A 151 3.41 -0.90 4.69
N ILE A 152 4.41 -0.45 5.45
CA ILE A 152 4.62 -0.86 6.85
C ILE A 152 3.45 -0.38 7.72
N GLN A 153 3.08 0.90 7.60
CA GLN A 153 1.96 1.48 8.35
C GLN A 153 0.65 0.74 8.07
N GLN A 154 0.33 0.50 6.80
CA GLN A 154 -0.84 -0.29 6.40
C GLN A 154 -0.83 -1.71 7.01
N LYS A 155 0.34 -2.34 7.13
CA LYS A 155 0.49 -3.65 7.76
C LYS A 155 0.20 -3.58 9.27
N ASP A 156 0.71 -2.56 9.94
CA ASP A 156 0.57 -2.41 11.39
C ASP A 156 -0.87 -2.01 11.77
N ASP A 157 -1.48 -1.08 11.02
CA ASP A 157 -2.89 -0.71 11.14
C ASP A 157 -3.79 -1.95 10.94
N PHE A 158 -3.46 -2.78 9.96
CA PHE A 158 -4.16 -4.04 9.75
C PHE A 158 -4.02 -5.01 10.92
N ILE A 159 -2.83 -5.19 11.51
CA ILE A 159 -2.65 -6.07 12.68
C ILE A 159 -3.55 -5.59 13.82
N SER A 160 -3.65 -4.28 14.02
CA SER A 160 -4.55 -3.67 15.00
C SER A 160 -6.02 -3.98 14.69
N VAL A 161 -6.47 -3.74 13.45
CA VAL A 161 -7.84 -4.03 13.01
C VAL A 161 -8.18 -5.52 13.12
N ALA A 162 -7.29 -6.40 12.66
CA ALA A 162 -7.47 -7.84 12.75
C ALA A 162 -7.59 -8.32 14.20
N SER A 163 -6.77 -7.77 15.08
CA SER A 163 -6.86 -8.06 16.52
C SER A 163 -8.23 -7.63 17.08
N HIS A 164 -8.73 -6.46 16.68
CA HIS A 164 -10.02 -5.94 17.12
C HIS A 164 -11.21 -6.75 16.58
N GLU A 165 -11.19 -7.10 15.28
CA GLU A 165 -12.23 -7.88 14.60
C GLU A 165 -12.28 -9.33 15.10
N LEU A 166 -11.16 -9.91 15.53
CA LEU A 166 -11.11 -11.23 16.18
C LEU A 166 -11.55 -11.16 17.65
N LYS A 167 -11.14 -10.14 18.40
CA LYS A 167 -11.43 -10.01 19.84
C LYS A 167 -12.93 -9.92 20.12
N THR A 168 -13.69 -9.23 19.28
CA THR A 168 -15.15 -9.05 19.44
C THR A 168 -15.91 -10.40 19.45
N PRO A 169 -15.88 -11.22 18.38
CA PRO A 169 -16.58 -12.50 18.36
C PRO A 169 -16.01 -13.50 19.37
N ILE A 170 -14.71 -13.48 19.67
CA ILE A 170 -14.12 -14.33 20.71
C ILE A 170 -14.70 -13.97 22.09
N THR A 171 -14.86 -12.68 22.37
CA THR A 171 -15.45 -12.22 23.64
C THR A 171 -16.93 -12.61 23.73
N SER A 172 -17.70 -12.45 22.64
CA SER A 172 -19.09 -12.90 22.57
C SER A 172 -19.24 -14.41 22.73
N LEU A 173 -18.37 -15.19 22.09
CA LEU A 173 -18.33 -16.66 22.22
C LEU A 173 -18.05 -17.07 23.67
N LYS A 174 -17.01 -16.47 24.28
CA LYS A 174 -16.66 -16.73 25.68
C LYS A 174 -17.82 -16.42 26.62
N ALA A 175 -18.50 -15.29 26.43
CA ALA A 175 -19.64 -14.91 27.25
C ALA A 175 -20.81 -15.91 27.10
N ALA A 176 -21.13 -16.32 25.87
CA ALA A 176 -22.18 -17.31 25.62
C ALA A 176 -21.85 -18.65 26.29
N LEU A 177 -20.60 -19.13 26.16
CA LEU A 177 -20.15 -20.37 26.81
C LEU A 177 -20.17 -20.28 28.35
N GLN A 178 -19.78 -19.14 28.93
CA GLN A 178 -19.87 -18.93 30.38
C GLN A 178 -21.31 -18.95 30.90
N LEU A 179 -22.26 -18.41 30.14
CA LEU A 179 -23.68 -18.46 30.49
C LEU A 179 -24.23 -19.87 30.35
N LEU A 180 -23.87 -20.59 29.27
CA LEU A 180 -24.23 -21.99 29.07
C LEU A 180 -23.77 -22.88 30.22
N ASP A 181 -22.53 -22.71 30.69
CA ASP A 181 -21.99 -23.48 31.81
C ASP A 181 -22.75 -23.19 33.12
N ARG A 182 -23.16 -21.93 33.37
CA ARG A 182 -23.96 -21.58 34.56
C ARG A 182 -25.35 -22.18 34.57
N ILE A 183 -25.99 -22.31 33.41
CA ILE A 183 -27.37 -22.81 33.28
C ILE A 183 -27.43 -24.30 32.96
N LYS A 184 -26.29 -25.02 32.92
CA LYS A 184 -26.23 -26.41 32.44
C LYS A 184 -27.19 -27.36 33.18
N ASP A 185 -27.38 -27.14 34.47
CA ASP A 185 -28.25 -27.96 35.33
C ASP A 185 -29.70 -27.48 35.34
N ASN A 186 -29.97 -26.28 34.79
CA ASN A 186 -31.31 -25.72 34.63
C ASN A 186 -31.40 -24.82 33.38
N PRO A 187 -31.44 -25.41 32.17
CA PRO A 187 -31.22 -24.69 30.91
C PRO A 187 -32.26 -23.63 30.55
N GLY A 188 -33.42 -23.62 31.21
CA GLY A 188 -34.47 -22.62 31.01
C GLY A 188 -34.84 -22.40 29.52
N THR A 189 -35.39 -21.23 29.21
CA THR A 189 -35.77 -20.86 27.83
C THR A 189 -34.64 -20.17 27.05
N HIS A 190 -33.52 -19.85 27.70
CA HIS A 190 -32.42 -19.09 27.10
C HIS A 190 -31.39 -19.98 26.37
N LEU A 191 -31.38 -21.29 26.62
CA LEU A 191 -30.43 -22.24 26.03
C LEU A 191 -30.33 -22.13 24.49
N PRO A 192 -31.42 -22.11 23.70
CA PRO A 192 -31.32 -22.05 22.24
C PRO A 192 -30.65 -20.77 21.75
N LYS A 193 -30.95 -19.62 22.38
CA LYS A 193 -30.38 -18.32 22.00
C LYS A 193 -28.87 -18.25 22.25
N LEU A 194 -28.41 -18.82 23.37
CA LEU A 194 -26.99 -18.85 23.71
C LEU A 194 -26.19 -19.77 22.78
N ILE A 195 -26.76 -20.92 22.40
CA ILE A 195 -26.17 -21.82 21.41
C ILE A 195 -26.09 -21.13 20.04
N GLU A 196 -27.16 -20.47 19.62
CA GLU A 196 -27.19 -19.71 18.36
C GLU A 196 -26.14 -18.59 18.36
N GLN A 197 -26.00 -17.86 19.47
CA GLN A 197 -24.99 -16.82 19.63
C GLN A 197 -23.56 -17.38 19.56
N ALA A 198 -23.30 -18.54 20.20
CA ALA A 198 -22.01 -19.21 20.15
C ALA A 198 -21.67 -19.66 18.73
N ASN A 199 -22.61 -20.31 18.04
CA ASN A 199 -22.43 -20.76 16.65
C ASN A 199 -22.18 -19.60 15.68
N ARG A 200 -22.92 -18.49 15.82
CA ARG A 200 -22.69 -17.26 15.03
C ARG A 200 -21.29 -16.70 15.27
N SER A 201 -20.86 -16.65 16.53
CA SER A 201 -19.52 -16.15 16.88
C SER A 201 -18.41 -17.06 16.33
N MET A 202 -18.58 -18.38 16.42
CA MET A 202 -17.62 -19.35 15.87
C MET A 202 -17.52 -19.28 14.34
N THR A 203 -18.65 -19.13 13.66
CA THR A 203 -18.70 -18.94 12.21
C THR A 203 -17.95 -17.66 11.82
N LYS A 204 -18.17 -16.56 12.54
CA LYS A 204 -17.47 -15.30 12.30
C LYS A 204 -15.95 -15.43 12.49
N VAL A 205 -15.48 -16.10 13.54
CA VAL A 205 -14.04 -16.36 13.75
C VAL A 205 -13.47 -17.20 12.62
N SER A 206 -14.17 -18.25 12.20
CA SER A 206 -13.71 -19.14 11.12
C SER A 206 -13.54 -18.39 9.81
N ASN A 207 -14.52 -17.56 9.44
CA ASN A 207 -14.46 -16.74 8.23
C ASN A 207 -13.30 -15.73 8.27
N LEU A 208 -13.07 -15.07 9.42
CA LEU A 208 -11.94 -14.15 9.58
C LEU A 208 -10.60 -14.87 9.42
N ILE A 209 -10.44 -16.06 10.00
CA ILE A 209 -9.22 -16.87 9.86
C ILE A 209 -9.02 -17.26 8.39
N GLU A 210 -10.08 -17.65 7.69
CA GLU A 210 -10.02 -18.01 6.28
C GLU A 210 -9.63 -16.81 5.40
N GLU A 211 -10.17 -15.62 5.64
CA GLU A 211 -9.77 -14.38 4.97
C GLU A 211 -8.27 -14.08 5.16
N LEU A 212 -7.76 -14.22 6.40
CA LEU A 212 -6.35 -14.03 6.72
C LEU A 212 -5.44 -15.03 5.97
N LEU A 213 -5.83 -16.31 5.96
CA LEU A 213 -5.09 -17.36 5.28
C LEU A 213 -5.09 -17.17 3.75
N ASN A 214 -6.23 -16.77 3.18
CA ASN A 214 -6.34 -16.47 1.75
C ASN A 214 -5.45 -15.27 1.38
N ALA A 215 -5.51 -14.17 2.13
CA ALA A 215 -4.64 -13.02 1.89
C ALA A 215 -3.15 -13.37 2.01
N SER A 216 -2.77 -14.23 2.97
CA SER A 216 -1.40 -14.73 3.12
C SER A 216 -0.96 -15.55 1.90
N LYS A 217 -1.77 -16.51 1.45
CA LYS A 217 -1.48 -17.34 0.26
C LYS A 217 -1.36 -16.54 -1.03
N ILE A 218 -2.15 -15.48 -1.17
CA ILE A 218 -2.05 -14.55 -2.32
C ILE A 218 -0.70 -13.83 -2.28
N THR A 219 -0.36 -13.26 -1.11
CA THR A 219 0.88 -12.48 -0.94
C THR A 219 2.13 -13.34 -1.16
N SER A 220 2.11 -14.60 -0.74
CA SER A 220 3.22 -15.55 -0.95
C SER A 220 3.27 -16.16 -2.35
N GLY A 221 2.34 -15.80 -3.25
CA GLY A 221 2.24 -16.37 -4.59
C GLY A 221 1.73 -17.81 -4.65
N GLN A 222 1.32 -18.39 -3.52
CA GLN A 222 0.93 -19.80 -3.37
C GLN A 222 -0.53 -20.10 -3.77
N MET A 223 -1.26 -19.12 -4.29
CA MET A 223 -2.59 -19.36 -4.84
C MET A 223 -2.49 -20.07 -6.20
N HIS A 224 -2.76 -21.37 -6.21
CA HIS A 224 -2.92 -22.18 -7.42
C HIS A 224 -4.39 -22.21 -7.83
N LEU A 225 -4.66 -21.94 -9.12
CA LEU A 225 -5.99 -22.02 -9.70
C LEU A 225 -6.25 -23.42 -10.26
N LYS A 226 -7.45 -23.94 -10.05
CA LYS A 226 -7.94 -25.16 -10.70
C LYS A 226 -8.92 -24.77 -11.81
N ALA A 227 -8.38 -24.32 -12.94
CA ALA A 227 -9.19 -23.86 -14.05
C ALA A 227 -9.99 -25.01 -14.70
N GLN A 228 -11.28 -24.78 -14.91
CA GLN A 228 -12.20 -25.62 -15.66
C GLN A 228 -13.23 -24.77 -16.40
N LEU A 229 -13.86 -25.32 -17.43
CA LEU A 229 -14.98 -24.68 -18.11
C LEU A 229 -16.25 -24.87 -17.27
N PHE A 230 -16.95 -23.79 -16.96
CA PHE A 230 -18.22 -23.84 -16.23
C PHE A 230 -19.15 -22.71 -16.66
N LYS A 231 -20.45 -22.87 -16.35
CA LYS A 231 -21.50 -21.89 -16.64
C LYS A 231 -21.67 -20.95 -15.45
N LEU A 232 -21.60 -19.63 -15.69
CA LEU A 232 -21.67 -18.62 -14.63
C LEU A 232 -23.00 -18.66 -13.87
N THR A 233 -24.11 -18.85 -14.59
CA THR A 233 -25.45 -18.91 -13.99
C THR A 233 -25.60 -20.07 -13.00
N ASP A 234 -25.00 -21.23 -13.30
CA ASP A 234 -25.07 -22.40 -12.43
C ASP A 234 -24.26 -22.15 -11.15
N LEU A 235 -23.07 -21.57 -11.29
CA LEU A 235 -22.24 -21.17 -10.16
C LEU A 235 -22.97 -20.18 -9.24
N ILE A 236 -23.57 -19.13 -9.80
CA ILE A 236 -24.32 -18.12 -9.01
C ILE A 236 -25.48 -18.79 -8.26
N LYS A 237 -26.21 -19.70 -8.90
CA LYS A 237 -27.32 -20.42 -8.25
C LYS A 237 -26.83 -21.32 -7.12
N GLU A 238 -25.72 -22.04 -7.33
CA GLU A 238 -25.09 -22.89 -6.32
C GLU A 238 -24.64 -22.09 -5.09
N SER A 239 -23.99 -20.95 -5.32
CA SER A 239 -23.54 -20.03 -4.26
C SER A 239 -24.68 -19.49 -3.40
N LEU A 240 -25.91 -19.49 -3.93
CA LEU A 240 -27.08 -19.00 -3.22
C LEU A 240 -27.83 -20.11 -2.46
N LEU A 241 -27.55 -21.40 -2.67
CA LEU A 241 -28.33 -22.50 -2.07
C LEU A 241 -28.43 -22.42 -0.55
N GLY A 242 -27.35 -22.00 0.12
CA GLY A 242 -27.28 -21.82 1.58
C GLY A 242 -27.70 -20.44 2.10
N ALA A 243 -28.04 -19.50 1.22
CA ALA A 243 -28.46 -18.15 1.60
C ALA A 243 -29.92 -18.13 2.12
N ASN A 244 -30.27 -17.14 2.93
CA ASN A 244 -31.63 -16.95 3.45
C ASN A 244 -32.63 -16.75 2.29
N GLU A 245 -33.80 -17.39 2.35
CA GLU A 245 -34.88 -17.25 1.36
C GLU A 245 -35.32 -15.79 1.15
N ALA A 246 -35.35 -14.99 2.23
CA ALA A 246 -35.68 -13.56 2.14
C ALA A 246 -34.63 -12.75 1.36
N PHE A 247 -33.40 -13.28 1.25
CA PHE A 247 -32.34 -12.69 0.46
C PHE A 247 -32.39 -13.17 -1.00
N LYS A 248 -32.67 -14.45 -1.22
CA LYS A 248 -32.86 -15.01 -2.58
C LYS A 248 -33.96 -14.29 -3.35
N SER A 249 -35.05 -13.90 -2.69
CA SER A 249 -36.16 -13.20 -3.32
C SER A 249 -35.83 -11.78 -3.80
N LYS A 250 -34.72 -11.20 -3.33
CA LYS A 250 -34.24 -9.88 -3.75
C LYS A 250 -33.23 -9.93 -4.89
N LEU A 251 -32.79 -11.12 -5.32
CA LEU A 251 -31.78 -11.25 -6.37
C LEU A 251 -32.42 -11.43 -7.74
N ARG A 252 -31.99 -10.62 -8.71
CA ARG A 252 -32.42 -10.73 -10.11
C ARG A 252 -31.20 -11.00 -11.00
N ILE A 253 -31.17 -12.15 -11.67
CA ILE A 253 -30.10 -12.50 -12.62
C ILE A 253 -30.61 -12.22 -14.04
N GLU A 254 -29.87 -11.43 -14.81
CA GLU A 254 -30.22 -11.03 -16.17
C GLU A 254 -29.04 -11.17 -17.14
N GLY A 255 -29.34 -11.08 -18.45
CA GLY A 255 -28.35 -11.10 -19.53
C GLY A 255 -28.18 -12.47 -20.17
N ASP A 256 -26.94 -12.82 -20.54
CA ASP A 256 -26.62 -14.10 -21.18
C ASP A 256 -26.50 -15.20 -20.12
N LEU A 257 -27.60 -15.92 -19.90
CA LEU A 257 -27.66 -16.98 -18.90
C LEU A 257 -26.90 -18.25 -19.31
N GLU A 258 -26.51 -18.39 -20.57
CA GLU A 258 -25.75 -19.53 -21.10
C GLU A 258 -24.23 -19.26 -21.14
N LEU A 259 -23.79 -18.15 -20.54
CA LEU A 259 -22.40 -17.71 -20.57
C LEU A 259 -21.46 -18.66 -19.83
N THR A 260 -20.49 -19.21 -20.56
CA THR A 260 -19.45 -20.10 -20.03
C THR A 260 -18.09 -19.41 -19.99
N VAL A 261 -17.33 -19.68 -18.94
CA VAL A 261 -15.97 -19.13 -18.73
C VAL A 261 -14.99 -20.23 -18.34
N ASN A 262 -13.71 -20.02 -18.65
CA ASN A 262 -12.64 -20.88 -18.19
C ASN A 262 -11.97 -20.27 -16.94
N GLY A 263 -12.07 -20.94 -15.80
CA GLY A 263 -11.52 -20.43 -14.53
C GLY A 263 -11.70 -21.41 -13.38
N ASP A 264 -11.30 -21.04 -12.17
CA ASP A 264 -11.52 -21.82 -10.95
C ASP A 264 -12.87 -21.44 -10.32
N PRO A 265 -13.92 -22.25 -10.46
CA PRO A 265 -15.26 -21.88 -10.00
C PRO A 265 -15.32 -21.58 -8.52
N ASN A 266 -14.55 -22.26 -7.65
CA ASN A 266 -14.56 -21.98 -6.21
C ASN A 266 -14.02 -20.58 -5.91
N ARG A 267 -13.04 -20.11 -6.69
CA ARG A 267 -12.45 -18.78 -6.53
C ARG A 267 -13.35 -17.70 -7.13
N ILE A 268 -13.99 -17.97 -8.26
CA ILE A 268 -14.94 -17.04 -8.86
C ILE A 268 -16.20 -16.92 -8.00
N GLU A 269 -16.68 -18.01 -7.42
CA GLU A 269 -17.75 -18.01 -6.42
C GLU A 269 -17.40 -17.11 -5.24
N GLN A 270 -16.17 -17.19 -4.73
CA GLN A 270 -15.71 -16.32 -3.65
C GLN A 270 -15.84 -14.81 -4.00
N VAL A 271 -15.55 -14.43 -5.25
CA VAL A 271 -15.71 -13.04 -5.74
C VAL A 271 -17.19 -12.65 -5.77
N ILE A 272 -18.03 -13.50 -6.37
CA ILE A 272 -19.46 -13.27 -6.52
C ILE A 272 -20.12 -13.12 -5.14
N VAL A 273 -19.87 -14.07 -4.23
CA VAL A 273 -20.39 -14.06 -2.86
C VAL A 273 -19.92 -12.81 -2.11
N ASN A 274 -18.68 -12.36 -2.31
CA ASN A 274 -18.18 -11.13 -1.69
C ASN A 274 -18.93 -9.88 -2.20
N PHE A 275 -19.18 -9.76 -3.51
CA PHE A 275 -19.95 -8.65 -4.06
C PHE A 275 -21.38 -8.64 -3.55
N ILE A 276 -22.05 -9.80 -3.59
CA ILE A 276 -23.41 -9.99 -3.09
C ILE A 276 -23.51 -9.64 -1.60
N ASN A 277 -22.59 -10.13 -0.77
CA ASN A 277 -22.57 -9.83 0.66
C ASN A 277 -22.33 -8.33 0.94
N ASN A 278 -21.50 -7.66 0.13
CA ASN A 278 -21.31 -6.22 0.25
C ASN A 278 -22.61 -5.46 -0.07
N SER A 279 -23.32 -5.84 -1.14
CA SER A 279 -24.62 -5.23 -1.45
C SER A 279 -25.63 -5.40 -0.31
N ILE A 280 -25.73 -6.57 0.32
CA ILE A 280 -26.59 -6.76 1.50
C ILE A 280 -26.17 -5.87 2.67
N LYS A 281 -24.86 -5.83 2.93
CA LYS A 281 -24.29 -5.18 4.09
C LYS A 281 -24.45 -3.67 4.04
N TYR A 282 -24.25 -3.07 2.87
CA TYR A 282 -24.27 -1.62 2.68
C TYR A 282 -25.60 -1.09 2.16
N ALA A 283 -26.45 -1.96 1.59
CA ALA A 283 -27.81 -1.65 1.17
C ALA A 283 -28.82 -2.61 1.84
N PRO A 284 -28.99 -2.57 3.18
CA PRO A 284 -29.90 -3.48 3.89
C PRO A 284 -31.38 -3.29 3.48
N ASP A 285 -31.75 -2.05 3.16
CA ASP A 285 -33.09 -1.67 2.69
C ASP A 285 -33.25 -1.84 1.17
N ALA A 286 -32.22 -2.36 0.49
CA ALA A 286 -32.26 -2.61 -0.95
C ALA A 286 -33.48 -3.43 -1.33
N THR A 287 -34.16 -2.97 -2.38
CA THR A 287 -35.34 -3.66 -2.90
C THR A 287 -34.94 -4.83 -3.78
N VAL A 288 -33.89 -4.66 -4.59
CA VAL A 288 -33.34 -5.67 -5.51
C VAL A 288 -31.82 -5.52 -5.61
N VAL A 289 -31.11 -6.66 -5.65
CA VAL A 289 -29.70 -6.74 -6.07
C VAL A 289 -29.68 -7.38 -7.45
N GLU A 290 -29.22 -6.65 -8.46
CA GLU A 290 -29.20 -7.09 -9.86
C GLU A 290 -27.85 -7.71 -10.20
N ILE A 291 -27.84 -8.89 -10.81
CA ILE A 291 -26.66 -9.57 -11.34
C ILE A 291 -26.80 -9.64 -12.85
N LEU A 292 -26.00 -8.86 -13.57
CA LEU A 292 -26.00 -8.81 -15.03
C LEU A 292 -24.82 -9.60 -15.60
N LEU A 293 -25.12 -10.56 -16.48
CA LEU A 293 -24.13 -11.34 -17.22
C LEU A 293 -24.08 -10.86 -18.68
N GLU A 294 -22.97 -10.28 -19.10
CA GLU A 294 -22.79 -9.78 -20.47
C GLU A 294 -21.61 -10.47 -21.15
N LYS A 295 -21.79 -10.86 -22.41
CA LYS A 295 -20.66 -11.16 -23.30
C LYS A 295 -20.19 -9.87 -23.97
N LYS A 296 -18.91 -9.52 -23.81
CA LYS A 296 -18.26 -8.41 -24.54
C LYS A 296 -17.04 -8.96 -25.26
N ASP A 297 -17.09 -9.00 -26.58
CA ASP A 297 -16.05 -9.59 -27.43
C ASP A 297 -15.68 -11.03 -27.00
N ASN A 298 -14.49 -11.22 -26.44
CA ASN A 298 -13.97 -12.50 -25.94
C ASN A 298 -13.86 -12.56 -24.41
N VAL A 299 -14.59 -11.69 -23.70
CA VAL A 299 -14.67 -11.69 -22.23
C VAL A 299 -16.12 -11.76 -21.76
N ALA A 300 -16.33 -12.48 -20.68
CA ALA A 300 -17.56 -12.48 -19.91
C ALA A 300 -17.46 -11.40 -18.83
N LYS A 301 -18.41 -10.47 -18.78
CA LYS A 301 -18.53 -9.45 -17.74
C LYS A 301 -19.66 -9.81 -16.79
N VAL A 302 -19.36 -9.82 -15.49
CA VAL A 302 -20.34 -9.97 -14.42
C VAL A 302 -20.43 -8.64 -13.69
N THR A 303 -21.64 -8.12 -13.52
CA THR A 303 -21.91 -6.89 -12.76
C THR A 303 -22.92 -7.18 -11.67
N VAL A 304 -22.64 -6.73 -10.45
CA VAL A 304 -23.53 -6.80 -9.29
C VAL A 304 -23.87 -5.37 -8.87
N THR A 305 -25.15 -5.02 -8.91
CA THR A 305 -25.65 -3.66 -8.67
C THR A 305 -26.62 -3.63 -7.49
N ASP A 306 -26.43 -2.64 -6.61
CA ASP A 306 -27.33 -2.31 -5.51
C ASP A 306 -27.78 -0.84 -5.57
N ASP A 307 -28.93 -0.56 -4.94
CA ASP A 307 -29.55 0.75 -4.77
C ASP A 307 -29.18 1.41 -3.42
N GLY A 308 -28.00 1.08 -2.87
CA GLY A 308 -27.52 1.58 -1.59
C GLY A 308 -27.09 3.06 -1.57
N PRO A 309 -26.40 3.51 -0.51
CA PRO A 309 -25.97 4.90 -0.35
C PRO A 309 -24.90 5.34 -1.36
N GLY A 310 -24.37 4.43 -2.18
CA GLY A 310 -23.26 4.72 -3.10
C GLY A 310 -21.94 4.98 -2.38
N ILE A 311 -20.92 5.32 -3.16
CA ILE A 311 -19.53 5.49 -2.72
C ILE A 311 -19.03 6.83 -3.25
N HIS A 312 -18.39 7.61 -2.38
CA HIS A 312 -17.86 8.91 -2.77
C HIS A 312 -16.69 8.75 -3.78
N PRO A 313 -16.56 9.62 -4.80
CA PRO A 313 -15.57 9.46 -5.87
C PRO A 313 -14.10 9.40 -5.41
N ASP A 314 -13.77 10.04 -4.28
CA ASP A 314 -12.42 10.00 -3.70
C ASP A 314 -12.05 8.63 -3.12
N LYS A 315 -13.04 7.77 -2.81
CA LYS A 315 -12.82 6.43 -2.26
C LYS A 315 -12.68 5.36 -3.35
N LEU A 316 -13.29 5.57 -4.52
CA LEU A 316 -13.32 4.59 -5.62
C LEU A 316 -11.94 4.04 -6.02
N PRO A 317 -10.87 4.86 -6.17
CA PRO A 317 -9.55 4.37 -6.57
C PRO A 317 -8.92 3.40 -5.57
N HIS A 318 -9.35 3.45 -4.31
CA HIS A 318 -8.72 2.74 -3.21
C HIS A 318 -9.50 1.48 -2.77
N LEU A 319 -10.70 1.24 -3.30
CA LEU A 319 -11.60 0.15 -2.85
C LEU A 319 -10.98 -1.26 -2.91
N PHE A 320 -10.07 -1.48 -3.86
CA PHE A 320 -9.39 -2.76 -4.06
C PHE A 320 -8.00 -2.79 -3.42
N GLU A 321 -7.57 -1.71 -2.76
CA GLU A 321 -6.34 -1.71 -1.99
C GLU A 321 -6.47 -2.62 -0.77
N ARG A 322 -5.33 -3.23 -0.43
CA ARG A 322 -5.23 -4.10 0.73
C ARG A 322 -5.51 -3.31 2.00
N TYR A 323 -6.39 -3.83 2.86
CA TYR A 323 -6.77 -3.25 4.16
C TYR A 323 -7.62 -1.99 4.08
N TYR A 324 -8.03 -1.58 2.87
CA TYR A 324 -8.82 -0.38 2.70
C TYR A 324 -10.26 -0.56 3.20
N ARG A 325 -10.78 0.48 3.84
CA ARG A 325 -12.15 0.58 4.34
C ARG A 325 -12.66 2.01 4.14
N VAL A 326 -13.93 2.14 3.78
CA VAL A 326 -14.61 3.44 3.70
C VAL A 326 -15.09 3.80 5.10
N ASP A 327 -14.43 4.77 5.74
CA ASP A 327 -14.85 5.33 7.02
C ASP A 327 -15.86 6.47 6.79
N ASP A 328 -17.15 6.13 6.72
CA ASP A 328 -18.23 7.14 6.69
C ASP A 328 -18.86 7.28 8.08
N GLY A 329 -18.22 8.11 8.91
CA GLY A 329 -18.93 9.00 9.84
C GLY A 329 -19.90 8.43 10.88
N GLY A 330 -19.84 7.14 11.24
CA GLY A 330 -20.58 6.60 12.38
C GLY A 330 -21.06 5.15 12.27
N ALA A 331 -21.13 4.57 11.07
CA ALA A 331 -21.46 3.16 10.91
C ALA A 331 -20.19 2.30 10.91
N GLN A 332 -19.85 1.71 12.06
CA GLN A 332 -18.70 0.81 12.20
C GLN A 332 -18.99 -0.54 11.51
N TYR A 333 -18.89 -0.57 10.19
CA TYR A 333 -19.10 -1.78 9.39
C TYR A 333 -17.94 -2.77 9.59
N SER A 334 -18.14 -3.82 10.40
CA SER A 334 -17.16 -4.88 10.71
C SER A 334 -16.56 -5.54 9.46
N GLY A 335 -15.23 -5.74 9.45
CA GLY A 335 -14.51 -6.44 8.38
C GLY A 335 -13.02 -6.08 8.30
N LEU A 336 -12.20 -6.99 7.75
CA LEU A 336 -10.74 -6.83 7.66
C LEU A 336 -10.26 -5.93 6.50
N GLY A 337 -11.15 -5.45 5.64
CA GLY A 337 -10.77 -4.72 4.42
C GLY A 337 -10.02 -5.60 3.40
N LEU A 338 -10.23 -6.92 3.45
CA LEU A 338 -9.53 -7.88 2.60
C LEU A 338 -10.41 -8.46 1.48
N GLY A 339 -11.74 -8.43 1.60
CA GLY A 339 -12.65 -9.09 0.65
C GLY A 339 -12.49 -8.60 -0.80
N LEU A 340 -12.51 -7.28 -1.02
CA LEU A 340 -12.35 -6.69 -2.36
C LEU A 340 -10.92 -6.87 -2.90
N TYR A 341 -9.89 -6.74 -2.05
CA TYR A 341 -8.51 -7.02 -2.45
C TYR A 341 -8.30 -8.49 -2.88
N ILE A 342 -8.82 -9.45 -2.09
CA ILE A 342 -8.80 -10.88 -2.44
C ILE A 342 -9.54 -11.10 -3.76
N SER A 343 -10.69 -10.45 -3.94
CA SER A 343 -11.46 -10.53 -5.17
C SER A 343 -10.65 -10.04 -6.38
N ALA A 344 -9.97 -8.91 -6.25
CA ALA A 344 -9.13 -8.36 -7.30
C ALA A 344 -7.96 -9.28 -7.67
N GLU A 345 -7.28 -9.85 -6.67
CA GLU A 345 -6.17 -10.77 -6.90
C GLU A 345 -6.62 -12.10 -7.52
N ILE A 346 -7.81 -12.59 -7.16
CA ILE A 346 -8.43 -13.74 -7.83
C ILE A 346 -8.68 -13.42 -9.31
N ILE A 347 -9.37 -12.32 -9.61
CA ILE A 347 -9.71 -11.94 -10.99
C ILE A 347 -8.45 -11.68 -11.82
N LYS A 348 -7.46 -11.01 -11.26
CA LYS A 348 -6.16 -10.77 -11.90
C LYS A 348 -5.43 -12.07 -12.24
N LYS A 349 -5.45 -13.07 -11.36
CA LYS A 349 -4.88 -14.41 -11.66
C LYS A 349 -5.65 -15.18 -12.74
N HIS A 350 -6.90 -14.79 -13.02
CA HIS A 350 -7.69 -15.29 -14.15
C HIS A 350 -7.52 -14.42 -15.42
N ASN A 351 -6.57 -13.49 -15.44
CA ASN A 351 -6.35 -12.54 -16.53
C ASN A 351 -7.59 -11.68 -16.84
N GLY A 352 -8.40 -11.40 -15.82
CA GLY A 352 -9.55 -10.52 -15.88
C GLY A 352 -9.27 -9.13 -15.33
N GLU A 353 -10.26 -8.26 -15.44
CA GLU A 353 -10.29 -6.93 -14.83
C GLU A 353 -11.42 -6.84 -13.80
N ILE A 354 -11.27 -5.97 -12.81
CA ILE A 354 -12.26 -5.75 -11.76
C ILE A 354 -12.41 -4.25 -11.53
N GLY A 355 -13.60 -3.79 -11.17
CA GLY A 355 -13.84 -2.39 -10.90
C GLY A 355 -15.15 -2.12 -10.20
N ALA A 356 -15.38 -0.85 -9.88
CA ALA A 356 -16.62 -0.36 -9.31
C ALA A 356 -17.02 0.95 -9.98
N ILE A 357 -18.31 1.14 -10.19
CA ILE A 357 -18.94 2.38 -10.65
C ILE A 357 -19.98 2.72 -9.60
N SER A 358 -19.95 3.93 -9.05
CA SER A 358 -20.91 4.34 -8.04
C SER A 358 -21.15 5.84 -8.12
N GLU A 359 -22.38 6.24 -7.79
CA GLU A 359 -22.76 7.62 -7.56
C GLU A 359 -23.34 7.74 -6.16
N PHE A 360 -22.82 8.69 -5.38
CA PHE A 360 -23.25 8.90 -4.00
C PHE A 360 -24.75 9.21 -3.94
N GLY A 361 -25.48 8.44 -3.13
CA GLY A 361 -26.92 8.49 -2.96
C GLY A 361 -27.75 7.71 -3.99
N LYS A 362 -27.13 7.04 -4.97
CA LYS A 362 -27.87 6.27 -6.02
C LYS A 362 -27.55 4.78 -6.08
N GLY A 363 -26.48 4.34 -5.41
CA GLY A 363 -26.09 2.93 -5.38
C GLY A 363 -24.71 2.66 -5.97
N SER A 364 -24.36 1.38 -6.05
CA SER A 364 -23.04 0.92 -6.48
C SER A 364 -23.16 -0.25 -7.44
N SER A 365 -22.26 -0.31 -8.42
CA SER A 365 -22.13 -1.42 -9.36
C SER A 365 -20.69 -1.93 -9.34
N PHE A 366 -20.49 -3.12 -8.77
CA PHE A 366 -19.21 -3.81 -8.78
C PHE A 366 -19.18 -4.77 -9.96
N TRP A 367 -18.07 -4.82 -10.69
CA TRP A 367 -17.97 -5.67 -11.87
C TRP A 367 -16.61 -6.34 -11.98
N PHE A 368 -16.59 -7.48 -12.67
CA PHE A 368 -15.36 -8.11 -13.12
C PHE A 368 -15.53 -8.70 -14.51
N THR A 369 -14.40 -8.95 -15.18
CA THR A 369 -14.35 -9.67 -16.45
C THR A 369 -13.55 -10.97 -16.31
N LEU A 370 -13.87 -11.95 -17.14
CA LEU A 370 -13.11 -13.19 -17.29
C LEU A 370 -12.96 -13.50 -18.77
N PRO A 371 -11.77 -13.97 -19.22
CA PRO A 371 -11.62 -14.50 -20.56
C PRO A 371 -12.61 -15.65 -20.81
N MET A 372 -13.24 -15.63 -21.97
CA MET A 372 -14.01 -16.78 -22.44
C MET A 372 -13.05 -17.86 -22.95
N GLY A 373 -13.38 -19.12 -22.64
CA GLY A 373 -12.59 -20.30 -23.00
C GLY A 373 -12.73 -20.71 -24.45
#